data_AF-A0A3D2HWC8-F1
#
_entry.id   AF-A0A3D2HWC8-F1
#
_cell.length_a   1.000
_cell.length_b   1.000
_cell.length_c   1.000
_cell.angle_alpha   90.00
_cell.angle_beta   90.00
_cell.angle_gamma   90.00
#
_symmetry.space_group_name_H-M   'P 1'
#
loop_
_entity.id
_entity.type
_entity.pdbx_description
1 polymer ?
#
loop_
_entity_poly.entity_id
_entity_poly.type
_entity_poly.pdbx_seq_one_letter_code
_entity_poly.pdbx_strand_id
1 'polypeptide(L)' 'PVSGLDPKVTAEMYELIETLNREDGITVIMISHDLSAAVQYASHILHIGDRVFFGTKADYLKSPQGRLFAFREGGEA' A
#
# COMPACT_ATOMS: atom_id res chain seq x y z
N PRO A 1 6.02 0.38 -9.42
CA PRO A 1 5.44 0.24 -10.79
C PRO A 1 4.93 1.55 -11.41
N VAL A 2 4.66 2.59 -10.61
CA VAL A 2 4.04 3.85 -11.07
C VAL A 2 5.01 5.04 -11.16
N SER A 3 6.32 4.79 -11.05
CA SER A 3 7.32 5.87 -11.12
C SER A 3 7.30 6.53 -12.50
N GLY A 4 6.89 7.79 -12.57
CA GLY A 4 6.82 8.59 -13.80
C GLY A 4 5.45 8.63 -14.48
N LEU A 5 4.42 8.02 -13.91
CA LEU A 5 3.04 8.22 -14.35
C LEU A 5 2.42 9.45 -13.70
N ASP A 6 1.49 10.09 -14.40
CA ASP A 6 0.66 11.15 -13.84
C ASP A 6 -0.11 10.61 -12.60
N PRO A 7 -0.22 11.38 -11.51
CA PRO A 7 -0.94 10.95 -10.30
C PRO A 7 -2.35 10.44 -10.55
N LYS A 8 -3.05 11.00 -11.55
CA LYS A 8 -4.39 10.56 -11.93
C LYS A 8 -4.38 9.16 -12.54
N VAL A 9 -3.47 8.91 -13.48
CA VAL A 9 -3.33 7.59 -14.14
C VAL A 9 -2.93 6.52 -13.12
N THR A 10 -2.12 6.91 -12.13
CA THR A 10 -1.76 6.03 -11.02
C THR A 10 -3.00 5.61 -10.22
N ALA A 11 -3.88 6.55 -9.85
CA ALA A 11 -5.12 6.26 -9.15
C ALA A 11 -6.04 5.32 -9.95
N GLU A 12 -6.26 5.62 -11.23
CA GLU A 12 -7.07 4.78 -12.13
C GLU A 12 -6.52 3.34 -12.23
N MET A 13 -5.19 3.17 -12.25
CA MET A 13 -4.57 1.84 -12.23
C MET A 13 -4.84 1.09 -10.92
N TYR A 14 -4.76 1.76 -9.77
CA TYR A 14 -5.05 1.12 -8.48
C TYR A 14 -6.53 0.79 -8.31
N GLU A 15 -7.44 1.62 -8.79
CA GLU A 15 -8.89 1.34 -8.80
C GLU A 15 -9.19 0.10 -9.64
N LEU A 16 -8.58 -0.01 -10.83
CA LEU A 16 -8.71 -1.22 -11.66
C LEU A 16 -8.22 -2.47 -10.91
N ILE A 17 -7.07 -2.37 -10.23
CA ILE A 17 -6.53 -3.48 -9.43
C ILE A 17 -7.48 -3.87 -8.30
N GLU A 18 -8.10 -2.89 -7.64
CA GLU A 18 -9.10 -3.15 -6.59
C GLU A 18 -10.31 -3.89 -7.15
N THR A 19 -10.85 -3.46 -8.31
CA THR A 19 -11.96 -4.16 -8.98
C THR A 19 -11.59 -5.60 -9.30
N LEU A 20 -10.44 -5.85 -9.93
CA LEU A 20 -9.98 -7.21 -10.24
C LEU A 20 -9.87 -8.07 -8.96
N ASN A 21 -9.42 -7.48 -7.85
CA ASN A 21 -9.27 -8.23 -6.61
C ASN A 21 -10.61 -8.50 -5.92
N ARG A 22 -11.48 -7.51 -5.80
CA ARG A 22 -12.69 -7.56 -4.96
C ARG A 22 -13.91 -8.06 -5.70
N GLU A 23 -14.04 -7.74 -6.98
CA GLU A 23 -15.20 -8.11 -7.80
C GLU A 23 -14.93 -9.40 -8.57
N ASP A 24 -13.76 -9.53 -9.21
CA ASP A 24 -13.42 -10.70 -10.01
C ASP A 24 -12.76 -11.84 -9.19
N GLY A 25 -12.44 -11.59 -7.91
CA GLY A 25 -11.82 -12.57 -7.02
C GLY A 25 -10.38 -12.94 -7.39
N ILE A 26 -9.71 -12.12 -8.20
CA ILE A 26 -8.34 -12.38 -8.66
C ILE A 26 -7.36 -12.04 -7.53
N THR A 27 -6.44 -12.96 -7.23
CA THR A 27 -5.35 -12.66 -6.29
C THR A 27 -4.33 -11.76 -6.98
N VAL A 28 -4.10 -10.57 -6.41
CA VAL A 28 -3.11 -9.61 -6.91
C VAL A 28 -1.97 -9.47 -5.91
N ILE A 29 -0.73 -9.60 -6.40
CA ILE A 29 0.47 -9.28 -5.63
C ILE A 29 1.10 -8.06 -6.28
N MET A 30 1.16 -6.97 -5.51
CA MET A 30 1.75 -5.72 -5.97
C MET A 30 3.05 -5.43 -5.21
N ILE A 31 4.08 -5.04 -5.96
CA ILE A 31 5.37 -4.63 -5.41
C ILE A 31 5.52 -3.13 -5.62
N SER A 32 5.54 -2.36 -4.53
CA SER A 32 5.65 -0.91 -4.56
C SER A 32 6.54 -0.40 -3.43
N HIS A 33 7.18 0.76 -3.66
CA HIS A 33 7.82 1.55 -2.61
C HIS A 33 6.90 2.67 -2.09
N ASP A 34 5.77 2.88 -2.77
CA ASP A 34 4.72 3.81 -2.33
C ASP A 34 3.87 3.12 -1.25
N LEU A 35 4.11 3.54 -0.02
CA LEU A 35 3.48 2.97 1.14
C LEU A 35 2.06 3.53 1.36
N SER A 36 1.77 4.74 0.90
CA SER A 36 0.45 5.36 0.96
C SER A 36 -0.54 4.56 0.11
N ALA A 37 -0.16 4.23 -1.11
CA ALA A 37 -0.99 3.37 -1.97
C ALA A 37 -1.08 1.93 -1.44
N ALA A 38 0.00 1.36 -0.90
CA ALA A 38 -0.04 0.03 -0.29
C ALA A 38 -1.04 -0.04 0.88
N VAL A 39 -1.06 0.99 1.75
CA VAL A 39 -2.04 1.09 2.84
C VAL A 39 -3.45 1.38 2.32
N GLN A 40 -3.59 2.12 1.23
CA GLN A 40 -4.93 2.37 0.68
C GLN A 40 -5.57 1.08 0.14
N TYR A 41 -4.88 0.38 -0.75
CA TYR A 41 -5.48 -0.67 -1.58
C TYR A 41 -5.19 -2.11 -1.13
N ALA A 42 -4.14 -2.36 -0.34
CA ALA A 42 -3.79 -3.74 0.03
C ALA A 42 -4.60 -4.26 1.24
N SER A 43 -4.92 -5.56 1.21
CA SER A 43 -5.48 -6.29 2.35
C SER A 43 -4.40 -6.76 3.32
N HIS A 44 -3.24 -7.18 2.78
CA HIS A 44 -2.07 -7.63 3.52
C HIS A 44 -0.82 -6.90 3.02
N ILE A 45 0.11 -6.64 3.93
CA ILE A 45 1.34 -5.91 3.64
C ILE A 45 2.54 -6.78 3.98
N LEU A 46 3.40 -7.01 2.98
CA LEU A 46 4.75 -7.52 3.16
C LEU A 46 5.71 -6.33 3.05
N HIS A 47 6.30 -5.93 4.17
CA HIS A 47 7.35 -4.91 4.20
C HIS A 47 8.70 -5.59 4.28
N ILE A 48 9.59 -5.27 3.34
CA ILE A 48 10.97 -5.76 3.31
C ILE A 48 11.90 -4.55 3.40
N GLY A 49 12.69 -4.49 4.48
CA GLY A 49 13.61 -3.40 4.79
C GLY A 49 14.46 -3.79 6.01
N ASP A 50 14.87 -2.83 6.82
CA ASP A 50 15.65 -3.08 8.06
C ASP A 50 14.95 -4.07 9.00
N ARG A 51 13.62 -4.13 8.93
CA ARG A 51 12.78 -5.10 9.64
C ARG A 51 11.72 -5.63 8.72
N VAL A 52 11.58 -6.96 8.68
CA VAL A 52 10.51 -7.63 7.93
C VAL A 52 9.19 -7.55 8.70
N PHE A 53 8.10 -7.31 7.98
CA PHE A 53 6.74 -7.43 8.49
C PHE A 53 5.88 -8.17 7.47
N PHE A 54 5.00 -9.04 7.94
CA PHE A 54 3.91 -9.60 7.15
C PHE A 54 2.66 -9.71 8.01
N GLY A 55 1.52 -9.25 7.49
CA GLY A 55 0.25 -9.30 8.20
C GLY A 55 -0.82 -8.45 7.51
N THR A 56 -1.95 -8.28 8.19
CA THR A 56 -3.03 -7.43 7.68
C THR A 56 -2.59 -5.96 7.66
N LYS A 57 -3.25 -5.15 6.82
CA LYS A 57 -3.10 -3.70 6.85
C LYS A 57 -3.28 -3.12 8.27
N ALA A 58 -4.28 -3.60 9.00
CA ALA A 58 -4.58 -3.10 10.35
C ALA A 58 -3.44 -3.39 11.34
N ASP A 59 -2.81 -4.56 11.23
CA ASP A 59 -1.64 -4.90 12.04
C ASP A 59 -0.41 -4.11 11.60
N TYR A 60 -0.27 -3.85 10.30
CA TYR A 60 0.83 -3.04 9.77
C TYR A 60 0.82 -1.63 10.34
N LEU A 61 -0.34 -0.97 10.38
CA LEU A 61 -0.49 0.39 10.95
C LEU A 61 -0.13 0.44 12.45
N LYS A 62 -0.31 -0.68 13.16
CA LYS A 62 0.08 -0.82 14.57
C LYS A 62 1.55 -1.22 14.75
N SER A 63 2.22 -1.68 13.71
CA SER A 63 3.62 -2.11 13.76
C SER A 63 4.58 -0.92 13.91
N PRO A 64 5.82 -1.14 14.42
CA PRO A 64 6.84 -0.10 14.46
C PRO A 64 7.09 0.57 13.10
N GLN A 65 7.09 -0.21 12.02
CA GLN A 65 7.30 0.26 10.64
C GLN A 65 6.14 1.13 10.15
N GLY A 66 4.90 0.72 10.41
CA GLY A 66 3.72 1.51 10.07
C GLY A 66 3.63 2.81 10.85
N ARG A 67 4.01 2.81 12.14
CA ARG A 67 4.08 4.05 12.96
C ARG A 67 5.15 5.03 12.47
N LEU A 68 6.31 4.53 12.04
CA LEU A 68 7.36 5.36 11.44
C LEU A 68 6.88 6.03 10.14
N PHE A 69 6.09 5.31 9.33
CA PHE A 69 5.45 5.88 8.15
C PHE A 69 4.41 6.95 8.50
N ALA A 70 3.48 6.65 9.42
CA ALA A 70 2.47 7.61 9.85
C ALA A 70 3.08 8.91 10.41
N PHE A 71 4.23 8.82 11.08
CA PHE A 71 4.97 10.00 11.56
C PHE A 71 5.58 10.85 10.43
N ARG A 72 5.97 10.24 9.30
CA ARG A 72 6.59 10.96 8.18
C ARG A 72 5.56 11.67 7.29
N GLU A 73 4.34 11.14 7.21
CA GLU A 73 3.22 11.77 6.49
C GLU A 73 2.41 12.74 7.38
N GLY A 74 2.45 12.57 8.71
CA GLY A 74 1.76 13.41 9.71
C GLY A 74 2.42 14.77 9.96
N GLY A 75 2.92 15.41 8.90
CA GLY A 75 3.41 16.77 8.88
C GLY A 75 2.36 17.81 8.49
N GLU A 76 1.07 17.55 8.67
CA GLU A 76 0.02 18.58 8.65
C GLU A 76 -1.04 18.24 9.71
N ALA A 77 -1.30 19.21 10.57
CA ALA A 77 -2.38 19.26 11.55
C ALA A 77 -3.56 20.06 10.98
#